data_AF-A0A966HYC8-F1
#
_entry.id   AF-A0A966HYC8-F1
#
_cell.length_a   1.000
_cell.length_b   1.000
_cell.length_c   1.000
_cell.angle_alpha   90.00
_cell.angle_beta   90.00
_cell.angle_gamma   90.00
#
_symmetry.space_group_name_H-M   'P 1'
#
loop_
_entity.id
_entity.type
_entity.pdbx_description
1 polymer ?
#
loop_
_entity_poly.entity_id
_entity_poly.type
_entity_poly.pdbx_seq_one_letter_code
_entity_poly.pdbx_strand_id
1 'polypeptide(L)'
;MEGKLLAAKTKSTAPNRISFAKIREPQEVPNLLALQIESFDWLLGNDAWRARLGKNERPDRGEIPKTSGLEEIFEEISPIEDFQGSMSLSFRDHRFEPSKYTIAECKERDITYAAPLFVTAEFTNNVTGEIKSQTVFMGDFPLMTPRGTFVINGTERVVVSQLVRSPGVYFERTVEKASDKDIFTAKIIPSRGAWLEFEIDKKDFVAV
;
A
#
# COMPACT_ATOMS: atom_id res chain seq x y z
N MET A 1 29.47 -12.21 -40.02
CA MET A 1 29.63 -12.31 -38.55
C MET A 1 28.54 -11.44 -37.94
N GLU A 2 27.38 -12.01 -37.61
CA GLU A 2 26.33 -11.27 -36.92
C GLU A 2 26.01 -12.01 -35.63
N GLY A 3 26.24 -11.31 -34.51
CA GLY A 3 26.25 -11.86 -33.18
C GLY A 3 24.86 -12.29 -32.71
N LYS A 4 24.74 -13.57 -32.37
CA LYS A 4 23.67 -14.06 -31.49
C LYS A 4 23.87 -13.45 -30.10
N LEU A 5 23.16 -12.37 -29.80
CA LEU A 5 22.95 -11.92 -28.44
C LEU A 5 21.89 -12.84 -27.80
N LEU A 6 22.38 -13.76 -26.95
CA LEU A 6 21.61 -14.73 -26.19
C LEU A 6 20.90 -14.01 -25.03
N ALA A 7 19.61 -13.72 -25.19
CA ALA A 7 18.75 -13.50 -24.03
C ALA A 7 18.56 -14.86 -23.33
N ALA A 8 18.77 -14.89 -22.01
CA ALA A 8 18.76 -16.10 -21.21
C ALA A 8 17.40 -16.80 -21.29
N LYS A 9 17.32 -17.91 -22.03
CA LYS A 9 16.14 -18.79 -22.03
C LYS A 9 16.04 -19.48 -20.67
N THR A 10 15.10 -19.03 -19.85
CA THR A 10 14.57 -19.79 -18.71
C THR A 10 14.09 -21.14 -19.24
N LYS A 11 14.59 -22.26 -18.68
CA LYS A 11 14.20 -23.62 -19.07
C LYS A 11 12.71 -23.83 -18.76
N SER A 12 11.85 -23.62 -19.74
CA SER A 12 10.44 -23.96 -19.66
C SER A 12 10.26 -25.46 -19.89
N THR A 13 9.55 -26.13 -18.98
CA THR A 13 9.08 -27.52 -19.14
C THR A 13 7.83 -27.60 -20.03
N ALA A 14 7.33 -26.45 -20.52
CA ALA A 14 6.15 -26.42 -21.36
C ALA A 14 6.39 -27.17 -22.68
N PRO A 15 5.38 -27.89 -23.20
CA PRO A 15 5.47 -28.53 -24.50
C PRO A 15 5.73 -27.49 -25.59
N ASN A 16 6.53 -27.87 -26.60
CA ASN A 16 6.84 -26.99 -27.72
C ASN A 16 5.55 -26.64 -28.49
N ARG A 17 5.15 -25.37 -28.46
CA ARG A 17 3.98 -24.85 -29.16
C ARG A 17 4.44 -23.96 -30.31
N ILE A 18 4.10 -24.32 -31.54
CA ILE A 18 4.40 -23.51 -32.72
C ILE A 18 3.60 -22.21 -32.64
N SER A 19 4.29 -21.08 -32.75
CA SER A 19 3.69 -19.74 -32.80
C SER A 19 3.82 -19.17 -34.21
N PHE A 20 2.75 -18.56 -34.72
CA PHE A 20 2.73 -17.82 -35.99
C PHE A 20 2.96 -16.31 -35.78
N ALA A 21 3.45 -15.91 -34.61
CA ALA A 21 3.74 -14.51 -34.31
C ALA A 21 4.76 -13.94 -35.29
N LYS A 22 4.36 -12.89 -36.02
CA LYS A 22 5.21 -12.17 -36.96
C LYS A 22 6.10 -11.12 -36.27
N ILE A 23 5.65 -10.62 -35.12
CA ILE A 23 6.34 -9.59 -34.33
C ILE A 23 7.01 -10.28 -33.16
N ARG A 24 8.28 -9.92 -32.90
CA ARG A 24 9.01 -10.39 -31.72
C ARG A 24 8.58 -9.58 -30.50
N GLU A 25 8.23 -10.27 -29.42
CA GLU A 25 7.97 -9.62 -28.12
C GLU A 25 9.28 -9.08 -27.54
N PRO A 26 9.40 -7.75 -27.31
CA PRO A 26 10.61 -7.14 -26.78
C PRO A 26 10.73 -7.30 -25.26
N GLN A 27 9.63 -7.56 -24.57
CA GLN A 27 9.55 -7.69 -23.13
C GLN A 27 8.73 -8.93 -22.77
N GLU A 28 9.20 -9.67 -21.77
CA GLU A 28 8.49 -10.85 -21.26
C GLU A 28 7.29 -10.47 -20.41
N VAL A 29 6.34 -11.40 -20.29
CA VAL A 29 5.17 -11.25 -19.41
C VAL A 29 5.65 -11.10 -17.96
N PRO A 30 5.26 -10.03 -17.26
CA PRO A 30 5.64 -9.83 -15.86
C PRO A 30 4.94 -10.83 -14.95
N ASN A 31 5.39 -10.92 -13.70
CA ASN A 31 4.68 -11.71 -12.69
C ASN A 31 3.26 -11.15 -12.49
N LEU A 32 2.24 -11.96 -12.80
CA LEU A 32 0.84 -11.55 -12.72
C LEU A 32 0.33 -11.38 -11.28
N LEU A 33 1.04 -11.93 -10.29
CA LEU A 33 0.75 -11.74 -8.86
C LEU A 33 1.53 -10.57 -8.26
N ALA A 34 2.38 -9.90 -9.04
CA ALA A 34 3.24 -8.82 -8.56
C ALA A 34 2.43 -7.73 -7.84
N LEU A 35 1.29 -7.31 -8.39
CA LEU A 35 0.48 -6.26 -7.79
C LEU A 35 0.09 -6.56 -6.32
N GLN A 36 -0.34 -7.79 -6.04
CA GLN A 36 -0.76 -8.21 -4.71
C GLN A 36 0.44 -8.39 -3.78
N ILE A 37 1.45 -9.14 -4.23
CA ILE A 37 2.62 -9.50 -3.43
C ILE A 37 3.46 -8.26 -3.12
N GLU A 38 3.75 -7.43 -4.12
CA GLU A 38 4.62 -6.26 -3.95
C GLU A 38 3.97 -5.19 -3.06
N SER A 39 2.65 -4.99 -3.17
CA SER A 39 1.91 -4.08 -2.30
C SER A 39 1.96 -4.53 -0.83
N PHE A 40 1.79 -5.83 -0.58
CA PHE A 40 1.82 -6.35 0.79
C PHE A 40 3.24 -6.39 1.36
N ASP A 41 4.24 -6.73 0.56
CA ASP A 41 5.64 -6.67 0.97
C ASP A 41 6.06 -5.24 1.38
N TRP A 42 5.60 -4.21 0.64
CA TRP A 42 5.80 -2.80 1.00
C TRP A 42 5.13 -2.45 2.33
N LEU A 43 3.89 -2.89 2.54
CA LEU A 43 3.18 -2.67 3.80
C LEU A 43 3.97 -3.20 4.99
N LEU A 44 4.48 -4.43 4.88
CA LEU A 44 5.24 -5.07 5.96
C LEU A 44 6.67 -4.53 6.14
N GLY A 45 7.28 -4.04 5.06
CA GLY A 45 8.69 -3.67 5.04
C GLY A 45 9.64 -4.86 5.09
N ASN A 46 9.24 -6.00 4.51
CA ASN A 46 10.01 -7.24 4.57
C ASN A 46 11.30 -7.21 3.71
N ASP A 47 12.15 -8.24 3.88
CA ASP A 47 13.42 -8.34 3.15
C ASP A 47 13.25 -8.40 1.63
N ALA A 48 12.13 -8.96 1.14
CA ALA A 48 11.84 -9.01 -0.29
C ALA A 48 11.61 -7.61 -0.86
N TRP A 49 10.87 -6.75 -0.17
CA TRP A 49 10.70 -5.35 -0.56
C TRP A 49 12.00 -4.55 -0.43
N ARG A 50 12.73 -4.69 0.69
CA ARG A 50 14.02 -4.01 0.89
C ARG A 50 15.05 -4.39 -0.18
N ALA A 51 15.10 -5.66 -0.58
CA ALA A 51 15.97 -6.12 -1.65
C ALA A 51 15.58 -5.57 -3.04
N ARG A 52 14.31 -5.20 -3.26
CA ARG A 52 13.87 -4.53 -4.49
C ARG A 52 14.29 -3.06 -4.53
N LEU A 53 14.30 -2.36 -3.39
CA LEU A 53 14.78 -0.98 -3.32
C LEU A 53 16.22 -0.86 -3.83
N GLY A 54 17.14 -1.69 -3.30
CA GLY A 54 18.55 -1.65 -3.69
C GLY A 54 18.85 -2.00 -5.15
N LYS A 55 17.90 -2.60 -5.88
CA LYS A 55 18.03 -2.94 -7.32
C LYS A 55 17.43 -1.88 -8.24
N ASN A 56 16.56 -1.02 -7.73
CA ASN A 56 15.72 -0.11 -8.52
C ASN A 56 16.00 1.37 -8.26
N GLU A 57 17.13 1.73 -7.62
CA GLU A 57 17.65 3.11 -7.59
C GLU A 57 18.02 3.57 -9.01
N ARG A 58 17.00 3.87 -9.82
CA ARG A 58 17.15 4.59 -11.08
C ARG A 58 16.76 6.04 -10.80
N PRO A 59 17.64 7.02 -11.06
CA PRO A 59 17.38 8.42 -10.75
C PRO A 59 16.21 9.05 -11.53
N ASP A 60 15.64 8.34 -12.51
CA ASP A 60 14.66 8.86 -13.47
C ASP A 60 13.26 8.21 -13.34
N ARG A 61 13.06 7.31 -12.35
CA ARG A 61 11.74 6.72 -12.06
C ARG A 61 11.28 7.31 -10.74
N GLY A 62 10.07 7.88 -10.74
CA GLY A 62 9.46 8.54 -9.56
C GLY A 62 9.74 7.79 -8.26
N GLU A 63 10.02 8.55 -7.21
CA GLU A 63 10.57 8.07 -5.94
C GLU A 63 9.79 6.84 -5.42
N ILE A 64 10.48 5.70 -5.32
CA ILE A 64 9.95 4.54 -4.62
C ILE A 64 9.96 4.90 -3.13
N PRO A 65 8.85 4.69 -2.38
CA PRO A 65 8.82 4.95 -0.95
C PRO A 65 10.00 4.25 -0.27
N LYS A 66 10.81 5.01 0.49
CA LYS A 66 11.94 4.47 1.26
C LYS A 66 11.52 3.87 2.59
N THR A 67 10.35 4.28 3.06
CA THR A 67 9.70 3.87 4.31
C THR A 67 8.65 2.81 4.01
N SER A 68 8.55 1.81 4.88
CA SER A 68 7.51 0.78 4.75
C SER A 68 6.14 1.31 5.15
N GLY A 69 5.06 0.67 4.69
CA GLY A 69 3.70 1.18 4.98
C GLY A 69 3.34 1.19 6.47
N LEU A 70 3.76 0.17 7.24
CA LEU A 70 3.54 0.16 8.69
C LEU A 70 4.36 1.23 9.42
N GLU A 71 5.60 1.45 8.99
CA GLU A 71 6.48 2.47 9.55
C GLU A 71 5.92 3.88 9.28
N GLU A 72 5.44 4.14 8.06
CA GLU A 72 4.75 5.39 7.71
C GLU A 72 3.55 5.66 8.64
N ILE A 73 2.75 4.62 8.94
CA ILE A 73 1.60 4.74 9.85
C ILE A 73 2.05 5.03 11.29
N PHE A 74 3.10 4.36 11.77
CA PHE A 74 3.60 4.58 13.14
C PHE A 74 4.26 5.94 13.30
N GLU A 75 4.93 6.45 12.26
CA GLU A 75 5.44 7.82 12.22
C GLU A 75 4.31 8.84 12.15
N GLU A 76 3.26 8.60 11.36
CA GLU A 76 2.12 9.52 11.23
C GLU A 76 1.35 9.70 12.55
N ILE A 77 1.14 8.62 13.31
CA ILE A 77 0.39 8.67 14.58
C ILE A 77 1.24 9.16 15.77
N SER A 78 2.58 9.19 15.64
CA SER A 78 3.49 9.54 16.73
C SER A 78 4.00 10.99 16.63
N PRO A 79 4.09 11.73 17.75
CA PRO A 79 3.64 11.35 19.09
C PRO A 79 2.13 11.56 19.28
N ILE A 80 1.55 10.74 20.15
CA ILE A 80 0.23 11.00 20.74
C ILE A 80 0.44 11.80 22.02
N GLU A 81 -0.14 12.99 22.10
CA GLU A 81 0.03 13.90 23.24
C GLU A 81 -1.30 14.17 23.95
N ASP A 82 -1.23 14.43 25.26
CA ASP A 82 -2.37 14.97 26.01
C ASP A 82 -2.59 16.45 25.71
N PHE A 83 -3.76 16.98 26.08
CA PHE A 83 -4.11 18.38 25.82
C PHE A 83 -3.13 19.39 26.42
N GLN A 84 -2.43 19.05 27.52
CA GLN A 84 -1.48 19.92 28.19
C GLN A 84 -0.04 19.76 27.66
N GLY A 85 0.24 18.77 26.81
CA GLY A 85 1.59 18.40 26.38
C GLY A 85 2.48 17.89 27.53
N SER A 86 1.87 17.45 28.63
CA SER A 86 2.56 16.93 29.81
C SER A 86 3.03 15.48 29.65
N MET A 87 2.35 14.73 28.78
CA MET A 87 2.60 13.31 28.53
C MET A 87 2.53 13.03 27.02
N SER A 88 3.47 12.24 26.53
CA SER A 88 3.47 11.78 25.14
C SER A 88 3.73 10.28 25.03
N LEU A 89 3.16 9.66 24.00
CA LEU A 89 3.36 8.27 23.63
C LEU A 89 3.85 8.19 22.18
N SER A 90 4.93 7.48 21.93
CA SER A 90 5.46 7.26 20.59
C SER A 90 5.67 5.79 20.30
N PHE A 91 5.54 5.41 19.04
CA PHE A 91 5.71 4.04 18.56
C PHE A 91 6.93 3.96 17.64
N ARG A 92 7.77 2.95 17.87
CA ARG A 92 8.98 2.68 17.09
C ARG A 92 9.19 1.18 16.93
N ASP A 93 10.04 0.82 15.96
CA ASP A 93 10.58 -0.54 15.79
C ASP A 93 9.50 -1.64 15.81
N HIS A 94 8.67 -1.70 14.76
CA HIS A 94 7.75 -2.81 14.60
C HIS A 94 8.48 -4.08 14.15
N ARG A 95 8.06 -5.22 14.67
CA ARG A 95 8.56 -6.53 14.25
C ARG A 95 7.47 -7.59 14.29
N PHE A 96 7.60 -8.55 13.39
CA PHE A 96 6.76 -9.74 13.38
C PHE A 96 7.52 -10.90 14.02
N GLU A 97 6.84 -11.64 14.89
CA GLU A 97 7.30 -12.97 15.26
C GLU A 97 6.84 -14.01 14.23
N PRO A 98 7.49 -15.19 14.16
CA PRO A 98 7.06 -16.25 13.26
C PRO A 98 5.59 -16.63 13.46
N SER A 99 4.91 -16.98 12.37
CA SER A 99 3.55 -17.50 12.46
C SER A 99 3.52 -18.80 13.28
N LYS A 100 2.50 -18.92 14.14
CA LYS A 100 2.32 -20.09 15.02
C LYS A 100 1.97 -21.36 14.25
N TYR A 101 1.36 -21.22 13.08
CA TYR A 101 0.83 -22.33 12.28
C TYR A 101 1.16 -22.13 10.80
N THR A 102 1.32 -23.22 10.09
CA THR A 102 1.50 -23.21 8.65
C THR A 102 0.17 -22.93 7.93
N ILE A 103 0.26 -22.52 6.66
CA ILE A 103 -0.92 -22.27 5.81
C ILE A 103 -1.84 -23.51 5.72
N ALA A 104 -1.27 -24.72 5.69
CA ALA A 104 -2.04 -25.96 5.61
C ALA A 104 -2.80 -26.24 6.90
N GLU A 105 -2.14 -26.11 8.05
CA GLU A 105 -2.77 -26.28 9.37
C GLU A 105 -3.86 -25.24 9.61
N CYS A 106 -3.67 -24.01 9.13
CA CYS A 106 -4.70 -22.98 9.26
C CYS A 106 -5.99 -23.34 8.52
N LYS A 107 -5.87 -23.95 7.34
CA LYS A 107 -7.02 -24.42 6.54
C LYS A 107 -7.71 -25.62 7.15
N GLU A 108 -6.94 -26.57 7.69
CA GLU A 108 -7.49 -27.79 8.28
C GLU A 108 -8.20 -27.54 9.61
N ARG A 109 -7.71 -26.57 10.39
CA ARG A 109 -8.20 -26.28 11.74
C ARG A 109 -9.16 -25.08 11.82
N ASP A 110 -9.59 -24.55 10.67
CA ASP A 110 -10.46 -23.38 10.56
C ASP A 110 -9.96 -22.13 11.31
N ILE A 111 -8.65 -21.91 11.32
CA ILE A 111 -8.01 -20.73 11.95
C ILE A 111 -7.41 -19.78 10.91
N THR A 112 -7.04 -18.57 11.34
CA THR A 112 -6.44 -17.53 10.48
C THR A 112 -4.93 -17.68 10.42
N TYR A 113 -4.35 -17.57 9.21
CA TYR A 113 -2.90 -17.52 9.02
C TYR A 113 -2.37 -16.11 9.32
N ALA A 114 -1.72 -15.95 10.46
CA ALA A 114 -1.27 -14.67 10.99
C ALA A 114 0.05 -14.80 11.75
N ALA A 115 0.73 -13.66 11.95
CA ALA A 115 1.94 -13.53 12.76
C ALA A 115 1.73 -12.49 13.87
N PRO A 116 2.24 -12.72 15.09
CA PRO A 116 2.21 -11.73 16.15
C PRO A 116 2.98 -10.46 15.77
N LEU A 117 2.36 -9.29 15.86
CA LEU A 117 2.99 -7.98 15.66
C LEU A 117 3.34 -7.36 17.02
N PHE A 118 4.60 -6.98 17.17
CA PHE A 118 5.11 -6.24 18.32
C PHE A 118 5.65 -4.89 17.89
N VAL A 119 5.48 -3.88 18.76
CA VAL A 119 5.98 -2.51 18.56
C VAL A 119 6.61 -2.04 19.86
N THR A 120 7.70 -1.29 19.78
CA THR A 120 8.29 -0.62 20.94
C THR A 120 7.55 0.67 21.19
N ALA A 121 6.84 0.76 22.31
CA ALA A 121 6.14 1.96 22.73
C ALA A 121 6.97 2.72 23.78
N GLU A 122 7.17 4.01 23.57
CA GLU A 122 7.87 4.89 24.49
C GLU A 122 6.91 5.93 25.04
N PHE A 123 6.66 5.86 26.35
CA PHE A 123 5.91 6.86 27.09
C PHE A 123 6.87 7.86 27.72
N THR A 124 6.68 9.15 27.46
CA THR A 124 7.48 10.24 27.99
C THR A 124 6.61 11.14 28.86
N ASN A 125 7.02 11.34 30.11
CA ASN A 125 6.47 12.39 30.95
C ASN A 125 7.34 13.64 30.80
N ASN A 126 6.81 14.66 30.11
CA ASN A 126 7.54 15.89 29.82
C ASN A 126 7.77 16.76 31.06
N VAL A 127 7.03 16.54 32.15
CA VAL A 127 7.20 17.27 33.42
C VAL A 127 8.36 16.70 34.24
N THR A 128 8.47 15.38 34.33
CA THR A 128 9.52 14.71 35.12
C THR A 128 10.75 14.34 34.29
N GLY A 129 10.63 14.29 32.95
CA GLY A 129 11.64 13.76 32.04
C GLY A 129 11.75 12.24 32.04
N GLU A 130 10.83 11.53 32.70
CA GLU A 130 10.84 10.07 32.78
C GLU A 130 10.39 9.46 31.45
N ILE A 131 11.22 8.56 30.89
CA ILE A 131 10.90 7.79 29.69
C ILE A 131 10.76 6.31 30.06
N LYS A 132 9.62 5.73 29.74
CA LYS A 132 9.35 4.29 29.89
C LYS A 132 9.19 3.67 28.51
N SER A 133 10.10 2.76 28.17
CA SER A 133 10.05 1.99 26.92
C SER A 133 9.59 0.57 27.22
N GLN A 134 8.62 0.07 26.45
CA GLN A 134 8.12 -1.28 26.56
C GLN A 134 7.76 -1.85 25.18
N THR A 135 8.08 -3.12 24.95
CA THR A 135 7.51 -3.86 23.81
C THR A 135 6.05 -4.19 24.09
N VAL A 136 5.17 -3.75 23.21
CA VAL A 136 3.73 -3.99 23.25
C VAL A 136 3.32 -4.97 22.15
N PHE A 137 2.50 -5.95 22.49
CA PHE A 137 1.83 -6.81 21.52
C PHE A 137 0.64 -6.06 20.91
N MET A 138 0.68 -5.81 19.60
CA MET A 138 -0.36 -5.07 18.89
C MET A 138 -1.50 -5.98 18.42
N GLY A 139 -1.22 -7.27 18.22
CA GLY A 139 -2.20 -8.25 17.76
C GLY A 139 -1.61 -9.27 16.79
N ASP A 140 -2.41 -10.28 16.45
CA ASP A 140 -2.10 -11.22 15.37
C ASP A 140 -2.45 -10.58 14.02
N PHE A 141 -1.45 -10.37 13.17
CA PHE A 141 -1.59 -9.71 11.86
C PHE A 141 -1.69 -10.75 10.74
N PRO A 142 -2.76 -10.76 9.92
CA PRO A 142 -2.90 -11.72 8.83
C PRO A 142 -1.76 -11.61 7.80
N LEU A 143 -1.18 -12.74 7.43
CA LEU A 143 -0.10 -12.80 6.43
C LEU A 143 -0.61 -13.27 5.07
N MET A 144 -0.06 -12.68 4.01
CA MET A 144 -0.32 -13.10 2.64
C MET A 144 0.44 -14.40 2.33
N THR A 145 -0.23 -15.34 1.67
CA THR A 145 0.40 -16.57 1.16
C THR A 145 1.19 -16.28 -0.12
N PRO A 146 2.11 -17.17 -0.55
CA PRO A 146 2.84 -17.02 -1.82
C PRO A 146 1.94 -16.94 -3.08
N ARG A 147 0.65 -17.23 -2.95
CA ARG A 147 -0.33 -17.17 -4.05
C ARG A 147 -1.10 -15.84 -4.11
N GLY A 148 -0.79 -14.88 -3.24
CA GLY A 148 -1.50 -13.59 -3.18
C GLY A 148 -2.88 -13.67 -2.49
N THR A 149 -3.08 -14.67 -1.62
CA THR A 149 -4.32 -14.91 -0.87
C THR A 149 -4.07 -14.79 0.64
N PHE A 150 -5.14 -14.68 1.43
CA PHE A 150 -5.13 -14.76 2.89
C PHE A 150 -5.96 -15.96 3.34
N VAL A 151 -5.54 -16.63 4.42
CA VAL A 151 -6.38 -17.67 5.06
C VAL A 151 -7.03 -17.03 6.28
N ILE A 152 -8.34 -16.82 6.23
CA ILE A 152 -9.14 -16.23 7.31
C ILE A 152 -10.18 -17.25 7.74
N ASN A 153 -10.07 -17.73 8.99
CA ASN A 153 -10.93 -18.78 9.56
C ASN A 153 -11.04 -20.00 8.62
N GLY A 154 -9.90 -20.59 8.27
CA GLY A 154 -9.80 -21.75 7.36
C GLY A 154 -10.01 -21.46 5.88
N THR A 155 -10.64 -20.34 5.53
CA THR A 155 -11.05 -20.05 4.15
C THR A 155 -10.06 -19.13 3.44
N GLU A 156 -9.72 -19.43 2.19
CA GLU A 156 -8.93 -18.52 1.37
C GLU A 156 -9.74 -17.35 0.86
N ARG A 157 -9.18 -16.15 1.04
CA ARG A 157 -9.75 -14.88 0.61
C ARG A 157 -8.73 -14.10 -0.20
N VAL A 158 -9.23 -13.28 -1.11
CA VAL A 158 -8.43 -12.35 -1.92
C VAL A 158 -8.90 -10.94 -1.61
N VAL A 159 -7.96 -10.03 -1.39
CA VAL A 159 -8.25 -8.60 -1.30
C VAL A 159 -8.21 -8.04 -2.72
N VAL A 160 -9.34 -7.50 -3.18
CA VAL A 160 -9.47 -6.96 -4.54
C VAL A 160 -9.02 -5.50 -4.54
N SER A 161 -8.19 -5.12 -5.50
CA SER A 161 -7.78 -3.74 -5.71
C SER A 161 -8.98 -2.89 -6.11
N GLN A 162 -9.21 -1.79 -5.38
CA GLN A 162 -10.29 -0.86 -5.66
C GLN A 162 -9.77 0.29 -6.55
N LEU A 163 -10.59 0.71 -7.52
CA LEU A 163 -10.37 1.96 -8.25
C LEU A 163 -11.16 3.08 -7.57
N VAL A 164 -10.44 4.09 -7.10
CA VAL A 164 -10.99 5.30 -6.48
C VAL A 164 -10.45 6.54 -7.19
N ARG A 165 -11.18 7.66 -7.10
CA ARG A 165 -10.67 8.94 -7.60
C ARG A 165 -9.47 9.35 -6.76
N SER A 166 -8.40 9.81 -7.39
CA SER A 166 -7.24 10.32 -6.65
C SER A 166 -7.62 11.58 -5.88
N PRO A 167 -7.05 11.81 -4.69
CA PRO A 167 -7.12 13.10 -4.04
C PRO A 167 -6.58 14.20 -4.97
N GLY A 168 -7.18 15.39 -4.93
CA GLY A 168 -6.78 16.49 -5.79
C GLY A 168 -7.89 17.48 -6.07
N VAL A 169 -7.63 18.38 -7.02
CA VAL A 169 -8.58 19.40 -7.46
C VAL A 169 -9.13 19.01 -8.83
N TYR A 170 -10.46 18.90 -8.92
CA TYR A 170 -11.16 18.56 -10.14
C TYR A 170 -11.99 19.75 -10.61
N PHE A 171 -11.92 20.06 -11.90
CA PHE A 171 -12.74 21.08 -12.52
C PHE A 171 -13.80 20.42 -13.40
N GLU A 172 -15.04 20.86 -13.25
CA GLU A 172 -16.20 20.36 -13.99
C GLU A 172 -16.91 21.54 -14.66
N ARG A 173 -17.39 21.32 -15.88
CA ARG A 173 -18.22 22.27 -16.63
C ARG A 173 -19.53 21.59 -16.97
N THR A 174 -20.63 22.16 -16.51
CA THR A 174 -21.99 21.67 -16.78
C THR A 174 -22.80 22.73 -17.50
N VAL A 175 -23.39 22.39 -18.65
CA VAL A 175 -24.26 23.31 -19.39
C VAL A 175 -25.63 23.37 -18.69
N GLU A 176 -26.02 24.55 -18.22
CA GLU A 176 -27.33 24.75 -17.63
C GLU A 176 -28.39 24.86 -18.74
N LYS A 177 -29.24 23.82 -18.84
CA LYS A 177 -30.26 23.67 -19.88
C LYS A 177 -31.26 24.82 -19.97
N ALA A 178 -31.44 25.60 -18.90
CA ALA A 178 -32.45 26.65 -18.81
C ALA A 178 -31.93 28.05 -19.20
N SER A 179 -30.62 28.30 -19.10
CA SER A 179 -30.03 29.64 -19.30
C SER A 179 -29.00 29.69 -20.43
N ASP A 180 -28.65 28.54 -21.03
CA ASP A 180 -27.57 28.38 -22.01
C ASP A 180 -26.20 28.89 -21.50
N LYS A 181 -26.07 29.03 -20.17
CA LYS A 181 -24.83 29.34 -19.48
C LYS A 181 -24.15 28.08 -18.97
N ASP A 182 -22.83 28.14 -18.86
CA ASP A 182 -22.03 27.12 -18.21
C ASP A 182 -21.94 27.38 -16.71
N ILE A 183 -22.17 26.32 -15.92
CA ILE A 183 -21.83 26.25 -14.49
C ILE A 183 -20.44 25.62 -14.40
N PHE A 184 -19.54 26.29 -13.68
CA PHE A 184 -18.20 25.79 -13.42
C PHE A 184 -18.07 25.40 -11.96
N THR A 185 -17.59 24.18 -11.72
CA THR A 185 -17.39 23.65 -10.35
C THR A 185 -15.94 23.27 -10.15
N ALA A 186 -15.36 23.64 -9.01
CA ALA A 186 -14.07 23.15 -8.56
C ALA A 186 -14.25 22.32 -7.28
N LYS A 187 -13.88 21.03 -7.33
CA LYS A 187 -13.99 20.10 -6.20
C LYS A 187 -12.60 19.80 -5.66
N ILE A 188 -12.39 20.08 -4.39
CA ILE A 188 -11.17 19.75 -3.66
C ILE A 188 -11.45 18.49 -2.85
N ILE A 189 -10.89 17.38 -3.30
CA ILE A 189 -11.09 16.05 -2.70
C ILE A 189 -9.81 15.70 -1.92
N PRO A 190 -9.81 15.78 -0.58
CA PRO A 190 -8.66 15.36 0.22
C PRO A 190 -8.57 13.83 0.29
N SER A 191 -7.40 13.32 0.68
CA SER A 191 -7.20 11.89 0.96
C SER A 191 -8.01 11.42 2.18
N ARG A 192 -8.16 12.30 3.19
CA ARG A 192 -9.01 12.11 4.37
C ARG A 192 -9.59 13.47 4.78
N GLY A 193 -10.86 13.49 5.19
CA GLY A 193 -11.53 14.70 5.68
C GLY A 193 -12.70 15.18 4.82
N ALA A 194 -13.15 16.40 5.11
CA ALA A 194 -14.31 17.01 4.44
C ALA A 194 -13.95 17.48 3.02
N TRP A 195 -14.90 17.34 2.10
CA TRP A 195 -14.78 17.90 0.76
C TRP A 195 -15.07 19.39 0.80
N LEU A 196 -14.39 20.14 -0.07
CA LEU A 196 -14.66 21.55 -0.29
C LEU A 196 -14.97 21.74 -1.77
N GLU A 197 -16.11 22.39 -2.05
CA GLU A 197 -16.58 22.62 -3.41
C GLU A 197 -16.76 24.12 -3.62
N PHE A 198 -16.43 24.59 -4.83
CA PHE A 198 -16.70 25.95 -5.26
C PHE A 198 -17.54 25.89 -6.53
N GLU A 199 -18.55 26.73 -6.64
CA GLU A 199 -19.41 26.81 -7.82
C GLU A 199 -19.51 28.25 -8.32
N ILE A 200 -19.43 28.43 -9.64
CA ILE A 200 -19.85 29.66 -10.31
C ILE A 200 -21.23 29.41 -10.89
N ASP A 201 -22.24 30.05 -10.30
CA ASP A 201 -23.64 29.88 -10.69
C ASP A 201 -23.98 30.68 -11.96
N LYS A 202 -25.21 30.50 -12.46
CA LYS A 202 -25.71 31.21 -13.65
C LYS A 202 -25.86 32.72 -13.50
N LYS A 203 -25.86 33.22 -12.26
CA LYS A 203 -25.91 34.66 -11.95
C LYS A 203 -24.50 35.25 -11.85
N ASP A 204 -23.48 34.47 -12.21
CA ASP A 204 -22.08 34.83 -12.15
C ASP A 204 -21.62 35.09 -10.70
N PHE A 205 -22.26 34.43 -9.72
CA PHE A 205 -21.85 34.44 -8.32
C PHE A 205 -21.02 33.21 -7.97
N VAL A 206 -20.08 33.40 -7.04
CA VAL A 206 -19.26 32.32 -6.47
C VAL A 206 -19.90 31.82 -5.18
N ALA A 207 -20.13 30.52 -5.08
CA ALA A 207 -20.60 29.81 -3.90
C ALA A 207 -19.55 28.81 -3.39
N VAL A 208 -19.62 28.49 -2.10
CA VAL A 208 -18.85 27.47 -1.36
C VAL A 208 -19.81 26.53 -0.65
#